data_AF-A0A521SGQ8-F1
#
_entry.id   AF-A0A521SGQ8-F1
#
_cell.length_a   1.000
_cell.length_b   1.000
_cell.length_c   1.000
_cell.angle_alpha   90.00
_cell.angle_beta   90.00
_cell.angle_gamma   90.00
#
_symmetry.space_group_name_H-M   'P 1'
#
loop_
_entity.id
_entity.type
_entity.pdbx_description
1 polymer ?
#
loop_
_entity_poly.entity_id
_entity_poly.type
_entity_poly.pdbx_seq_one_letter_code
_entity_poly.pdbx_strand_id
1 'polypeptide(L)'
;PYCNRYDYTRTYALELALLGIDEAGLLKLRQEMLSCTVENRAKDLLQMNRNWAPALAAADGHELLQAILAYLELQKELDLLNNDGIPRMVRGYFYEMACVIVECMRVLKPGAPLIMVNDNVRYAGASISVDIILSELAERLGFVTEQILVLPSGKGNSSQQMGAHGREALRKCVYVWRKP
;
A
#
# COMPACT_ATOMS: atom_id res chain seq x y z
N PRO A 1 -0.96 3.13 6.91
CA PRO A 1 0.16 3.82 6.24
C PRO A 1 -0.08 3.83 4.72
N TYR A 2 0.40 4.85 4.02
CA TYR A 2 0.28 4.96 2.58
C TYR A 2 1.47 4.25 1.91
N CYS A 3 1.31 3.81 0.66
CA CYS A 3 2.43 3.29 -0.14
C CYS A 3 3.33 4.44 -0.64
N ASN A 4 3.85 5.27 0.27
CA ASN A 4 4.53 6.54 -0.05
C ASN A 4 5.95 6.68 0.55
N ARG A 5 6.54 5.58 1.05
CA ARG A 5 7.84 5.54 1.75
C ARG A 5 7.92 6.31 3.06
N TYR A 6 6.79 6.78 3.62
CA TYR A 6 6.83 7.53 4.86
C TYR A 6 7.01 6.58 6.05
N ASP A 7 8.19 6.65 6.68
CA ASP A 7 8.51 5.82 7.85
C ASP A 7 8.00 6.47 9.14
N TYR A 8 6.80 6.04 9.57
CA TYR A 8 6.20 6.53 10.80
C TYR A 8 7.01 6.16 12.05
N THR A 9 7.77 5.07 12.05
CA THR A 9 8.65 4.76 13.21
C THR A 9 9.74 5.80 13.36
N ARG A 10 10.26 6.33 12.24
CA ARG A 10 11.23 7.41 12.27
C ARG A 10 10.60 8.74 12.64
N THR A 11 9.40 9.04 12.15
CA THR A 11 8.68 10.28 12.50
C THR A 11 8.43 10.39 14.00
N TYR A 12 8.05 9.28 14.63
CA TYR A 12 7.78 9.22 16.07
C TYR A 12 8.97 8.71 16.89
N ALA A 13 10.20 8.78 16.37
CA ALA A 13 11.36 8.19 17.03
C ALA A 13 11.61 8.78 18.42
N LEU A 14 11.34 10.07 18.63
CA LEU A 14 11.49 10.72 19.92
C LEU A 14 10.44 10.24 20.92
N GLU A 15 9.17 10.17 20.52
CA GLU A 15 8.08 9.66 21.34
C GLU A 15 8.28 8.17 21.68
N LEU A 16 8.71 7.37 20.71
CA LEU A 16 9.06 5.97 20.93
C LEU A 16 10.22 5.83 21.92
N ALA A 17 11.25 6.67 21.82
CA ALA A 17 12.35 6.68 22.80
C ALA A 17 11.87 7.05 24.22
N LEU A 18 10.96 8.02 24.36
CA LEU A 18 10.34 8.36 25.64
C LEU A 18 9.51 7.20 26.23
N LEU A 19 8.98 6.32 25.38
CA LEU A 19 8.29 5.09 25.77
C LEU A 19 9.24 3.90 26.03
N GLY A 20 10.55 4.12 26.00
CA GLY A 20 11.56 3.10 26.28
C GLY A 20 11.88 2.20 25.09
N ILE A 21 11.50 2.59 23.87
CA ILE A 21 11.89 1.87 22.65
C ILE A 21 13.30 2.31 22.25
N ASP A 22 14.22 1.36 22.23
CA ASP A 22 15.59 1.56 21.76
C ASP A 22 15.71 1.40 20.24
N GLU A 23 16.92 1.53 19.71
CA GLU A 23 17.17 1.40 18.27
C GLU A 23 16.74 0.03 17.74
N ALA A 24 17.04 -1.05 18.47
CA ALA A 24 16.65 -2.40 18.07
C ALA A 24 15.12 -2.56 18.02
N GLY A 25 14.42 -2.01 19.00
CA GLY A 25 12.96 -1.94 19.04
C GLY A 25 12.40 -1.12 17.88
N LEU A 26 13.02 0.00 17.53
CA LEU A 26 12.62 0.83 16.38
C LEU A 26 12.75 0.07 15.06
N LEU A 27 13.88 -0.64 14.86
CA LEU A 27 14.09 -1.50 13.69
C LEU A 27 13.05 -2.62 13.61
N LYS A 28 12.72 -3.22 14.76
CA LYS A 28 11.69 -4.26 14.86
C LYS A 28 10.31 -3.72 14.50
N LEU A 29 9.89 -2.63 15.11
CA LEU A 29 8.61 -1.97 14.81
C LEU A 29 8.50 -1.62 13.32
N ARG A 30 9.59 -1.13 12.71
CA ARG A 30 9.61 -0.83 11.27
C ARG A 30 9.25 -2.06 10.45
N GLN A 31 9.85 -3.22 10.76
CA GLN A 31 9.56 -4.46 10.04
C GLN A 31 8.17 -5.03 10.33
N GLU A 32 7.60 -4.77 11.49
CA GLU A 32 6.25 -5.20 11.86
C GLU A 32 5.16 -4.37 11.16
N MET A 33 5.40 -3.07 10.90
CA MET A 33 4.50 -2.24 10.09
C MET A 33 4.25 -2.84 8.71
N LEU A 34 3.11 -2.50 8.08
CA LEU A 34 2.88 -2.74 6.65
C LEU A 34 4.11 -2.35 5.83
N SER A 35 4.42 -3.08 4.76
CA SER A 35 5.56 -2.78 3.86
C SER A 35 5.39 -1.45 3.10
N CYS A 36 5.44 -0.33 3.81
CA CYS A 36 5.20 1.02 3.31
C CYS A 36 6.49 1.83 3.20
N THR A 37 7.65 1.25 3.55
CA THR A 37 8.98 1.85 3.41
C THR A 37 9.92 0.91 2.66
N VAL A 38 10.98 1.47 2.06
CA VAL A 38 11.94 0.68 1.27
C VAL A 38 12.83 -0.21 2.14
N GLU A 39 12.92 0.08 3.42
CA GLU A 39 13.63 -0.70 4.43
C GLU A 39 12.85 -1.97 4.84
N ASN A 40 11.54 -2.05 4.55
CA ASN A 40 10.75 -3.26 4.80
C ASN A 40 11.28 -4.43 3.97
N ARG A 41 11.43 -5.58 4.64
CA ARG A 41 11.75 -6.86 4.02
C ARG A 41 10.46 -7.58 3.60
N ALA A 42 10.58 -8.49 2.65
CA ALA A 42 9.46 -9.35 2.28
C ALA A 42 9.04 -10.19 3.49
N LYS A 43 7.72 -10.31 3.68
CA LYS A 43 7.13 -11.09 4.76
C LYS A 43 6.58 -12.40 4.21
N ASP A 44 6.76 -13.48 4.95
CA ASP A 44 6.09 -14.74 4.64
C ASP A 44 4.66 -14.71 5.21
N LEU A 45 3.74 -14.22 4.38
CA LEU A 45 2.35 -13.98 4.77
C LEU A 45 1.62 -15.29 5.11
N LEU A 46 1.97 -16.41 4.45
CA LEU A 46 1.32 -17.71 4.73
C LEU A 46 1.90 -18.39 5.98
N GLN A 47 3.17 -18.13 6.30
CA GLN A 47 3.73 -18.49 7.60
C GLN A 47 3.07 -17.71 8.73
N MET A 48 2.76 -16.43 8.52
CA MET A 48 2.03 -15.60 9.48
C MET A 48 0.58 -16.07 9.67
N ASN A 49 -0.13 -16.33 8.58
CA ASN A 49 -1.50 -16.85 8.62
C ASN A 49 -1.86 -17.57 7.32
N ARG A 50 -2.02 -18.90 7.38
CA ARG A 50 -2.37 -19.74 6.22
C ARG A 50 -3.71 -19.37 5.57
N ASN A 51 -4.62 -18.75 6.33
CA ASN A 51 -5.93 -18.33 5.81
C ASN A 51 -5.83 -17.12 4.86
N TRP A 52 -4.64 -16.53 4.68
CA TRP A 52 -4.40 -15.47 3.71
C TRP A 52 -4.14 -15.96 2.28
N ALA A 53 -4.20 -17.27 2.02
CA ALA A 53 -4.09 -17.81 0.66
C ALA A 53 -5.03 -17.14 -0.37
N PRO A 54 -6.31 -16.85 -0.08
CA PRO A 54 -7.18 -16.11 -1.01
C PRO A 54 -6.70 -14.67 -1.28
N ALA A 55 -6.11 -14.00 -0.28
CA ALA A 55 -5.55 -12.66 -0.44
C ALA A 55 -4.39 -12.65 -1.43
N LEU A 56 -3.47 -13.61 -1.27
CA LEU A 56 -2.32 -13.77 -2.18
C LEU A 56 -2.80 -14.10 -3.59
N ALA A 57 -3.73 -15.05 -3.75
CA ALA A 57 -4.30 -15.40 -5.05
C ALA A 57 -5.01 -14.20 -5.73
N ALA A 58 -5.74 -13.38 -4.97
CA ALA A 58 -6.36 -12.17 -5.49
C ALA A 58 -5.33 -11.16 -6.00
N ALA A 59 -4.23 -10.96 -5.27
CA ALA A 59 -3.13 -10.08 -5.67
C ALA A 59 -2.33 -10.63 -6.87
N ASP A 60 -2.03 -11.93 -6.88
CA ASP A 60 -1.35 -12.63 -7.98
C ASP A 60 -2.16 -12.51 -9.28
N GLY A 61 -3.48 -12.68 -9.21
CA GLY A 61 -4.38 -12.59 -10.36
C GLY A 61 -4.79 -11.17 -10.77
N HIS A 62 -4.27 -10.12 -10.14
CA HIS A 62 -4.67 -8.74 -10.43
C HIS A 62 -3.80 -8.12 -11.53
N GLU A 63 -4.35 -7.99 -12.74
CA GLU A 63 -3.61 -7.59 -13.95
C GLU A 63 -2.87 -6.25 -13.81
N LEU A 64 -3.58 -5.19 -13.39
CA LEU A 64 -2.96 -3.86 -13.23
C LEU A 64 -1.82 -3.87 -12.20
N LEU A 65 -2.00 -4.57 -11.06
CA LEU A 65 -0.95 -4.71 -10.05
C LEU A 65 0.28 -5.41 -10.64
N GLN A 66 0.10 -6.55 -11.32
CA GLN A 66 1.21 -7.30 -11.90
C GLN A 66 1.93 -6.49 -12.99
N ALA A 67 1.20 -5.73 -13.83
CA ALA A 67 1.79 -4.85 -14.83
C ALA A 67 2.64 -3.73 -14.19
N ILE A 68 2.16 -3.12 -13.10
CA ILE A 68 2.93 -2.10 -12.35
C ILE A 68 4.18 -2.71 -11.72
N LEU A 69 4.07 -3.90 -11.12
CA LEU A 69 5.21 -4.57 -10.51
C LEU A 69 6.28 -4.94 -11.57
N ALA A 70 5.86 -5.48 -12.72
CA ALA A 70 6.76 -5.78 -13.83
C ALA A 70 7.45 -4.52 -14.36
N TYR A 71 6.70 -3.41 -14.51
CA TYR A 71 7.27 -2.13 -14.90
C TYR A 71 8.33 -1.65 -13.89
N LEU A 72 8.04 -1.70 -12.60
CA LEU A 72 8.97 -1.25 -11.56
C LEU A 72 10.23 -2.11 -11.48
N GLU A 73 10.13 -3.43 -11.66
CA GLU A 73 11.30 -4.31 -11.75
C GLU A 73 12.14 -3.98 -13.00
N LEU A 74 11.51 -3.73 -14.16
CA LEU A 74 12.24 -3.28 -15.34
C LEU A 74 12.97 -1.94 -15.10
N GLN A 75 12.33 -0.98 -14.45
CA GLN A 75 12.99 0.28 -14.10
C GLN A 75 14.19 0.07 -13.16
N LYS A 76 14.12 -0.91 -12.27
CA LYS A 76 15.22 -1.30 -11.39
C LYS A 76 16.37 -1.94 -12.16
N GLU A 77 16.07 -2.88 -13.07
CA GLU A 77 17.07 -3.54 -13.92
C GLU A 77 17.82 -2.55 -14.81
N LEU A 78 17.15 -1.47 -15.22
CA LEU A 78 17.74 -0.39 -16.01
C LEU A 78 18.46 0.69 -15.17
N ASP A 79 18.55 0.53 -13.83
CA ASP A 79 19.13 1.51 -12.90
C ASP A 79 18.48 2.90 -12.99
N LEU A 80 17.16 2.94 -13.26
CA LEU A 80 16.37 4.17 -13.39
C LEU A 80 15.61 4.53 -12.10
N LEU A 81 15.67 3.68 -11.08
CA LEU A 81 15.03 3.93 -9.79
C LEU A 81 15.94 4.74 -8.87
N ASN A 82 15.35 5.65 -8.11
CA ASN A 82 16.09 6.32 -7.02
C ASN A 82 16.31 5.42 -5.79
N ASN A 83 15.70 4.23 -5.77
CA ASN A 83 15.86 3.24 -4.71
C ASN A 83 15.36 1.86 -5.17
N ASP A 84 16.24 0.86 -5.15
CA ASP A 84 15.96 -0.52 -5.57
C ASP A 84 14.96 -1.27 -4.69
N GLY A 85 14.65 -0.74 -3.51
CA GLY A 85 13.65 -1.29 -2.60
C GLY A 85 12.21 -0.98 -3.03
N ILE A 86 11.99 -0.07 -3.99
CA ILE A 86 10.64 0.36 -4.41
C ILE A 86 9.79 -0.82 -4.91
N PRO A 87 10.25 -1.69 -5.85
CA PRO A 87 9.43 -2.79 -6.33
C PRO A 87 9.02 -3.75 -5.21
N ARG A 88 9.96 -4.09 -4.31
CA ARG A 88 9.70 -4.94 -3.13
C ARG A 88 8.65 -4.31 -2.20
N MET A 89 8.81 -3.02 -1.89
CA MET A 89 7.88 -2.30 -1.03
C MET A 89 6.49 -2.24 -1.64
N VAL A 90 6.36 -1.87 -2.91
CA VAL A 90 5.05 -1.80 -3.61
C VAL A 90 4.38 -3.17 -3.62
N ARG A 91 5.13 -4.25 -3.94
CA ARG A 91 4.62 -5.62 -3.86
C ARG A 91 4.14 -5.95 -2.45
N GLY A 92 5.00 -5.77 -1.44
CA GLY A 92 4.66 -6.05 -0.05
C GLY A 92 3.42 -5.30 0.41
N TYR A 93 3.31 -4.01 0.07
CA TYR A 93 2.17 -3.17 0.39
C TYR A 93 0.85 -3.78 -0.09
N PHE A 94 0.73 -4.10 -1.38
CA PHE A 94 -0.54 -4.59 -1.93
C PHE A 94 -0.91 -5.99 -1.44
N TYR A 95 0.07 -6.89 -1.29
CA TYR A 95 -0.17 -8.23 -0.77
C TYR A 95 -0.58 -8.21 0.71
N GLU A 96 0.08 -7.37 1.52
CA GLU A 96 -0.31 -7.19 2.92
C GLU A 96 -1.67 -6.48 3.05
N MET A 97 -1.97 -5.51 2.20
CA MET A 97 -3.29 -4.87 2.17
C MET A 97 -4.40 -5.85 1.77
N ALA A 98 -4.14 -6.77 0.83
CA ALA A 98 -5.09 -7.84 0.52
C ALA A 98 -5.39 -8.72 1.76
N CYS A 99 -4.37 -9.00 2.58
CA CYS A 99 -4.55 -9.72 3.84
C CYS A 99 -5.39 -8.92 4.84
N VAL A 100 -5.13 -7.61 4.98
CA VAL A 100 -5.94 -6.70 5.81
C VAL A 100 -7.40 -6.69 5.35
N ILE A 101 -7.64 -6.65 4.04
CA ILE A 101 -8.99 -6.69 3.46
C ILE A 101 -9.71 -7.99 3.84
N VAL A 102 -9.05 -9.15 3.74
CA VAL A 102 -9.61 -10.44 4.18
C VAL A 102 -9.99 -10.41 5.65
N GLU A 103 -9.11 -9.89 6.51
CA GLU A 103 -9.39 -9.82 7.95
C GLU A 103 -10.53 -8.86 8.26
N CYS A 104 -10.63 -7.73 7.55
CA CYS A 104 -11.77 -6.82 7.63
C CYS A 104 -13.08 -7.52 7.23
N MET A 105 -13.08 -8.25 6.12
CA MET A 105 -14.25 -9.02 5.66
C MET A 105 -14.66 -10.07 6.70
N ARG A 106 -13.68 -10.72 7.35
CA ARG A 106 -13.94 -11.73 8.39
C ARG A 106 -14.63 -11.13 9.62
N VAL A 107 -14.19 -9.97 10.11
CA VAL A 107 -14.64 -9.41 11.40
C VAL A 107 -15.87 -8.51 11.30
N LEU A 108 -16.15 -7.90 10.15
CA LEU A 108 -17.30 -7.01 9.98
C LEU A 108 -18.63 -7.77 10.05
N LYS A 109 -19.69 -7.11 10.50
CA LYS A 109 -21.07 -7.64 10.42
C LYS A 109 -21.59 -7.56 8.98
N PRO A 110 -22.48 -8.47 8.55
CA PRO A 110 -23.20 -8.30 7.28
C PRO A 110 -23.85 -6.93 7.17
N GLY A 111 -23.79 -6.33 5.99
CA GLY A 111 -24.26 -4.97 5.69
C GLY A 111 -23.38 -3.83 6.23
N ALA A 112 -22.31 -4.10 6.99
CA ALA A 112 -21.47 -3.04 7.56
C ALA A 112 -20.55 -2.41 6.49
N PRO A 113 -20.38 -1.07 6.50
CA PRO A 113 -19.42 -0.41 5.62
C PRO A 113 -17.99 -0.51 6.16
N LEU A 114 -17.02 -0.63 5.26
CA LEU A 114 -15.62 -0.31 5.48
C LEU A 114 -15.29 0.97 4.71
N ILE A 115 -14.79 1.98 5.41
CA ILE A 115 -14.35 3.24 4.81
C ILE A 115 -12.83 3.29 4.85
N MET A 116 -12.18 3.33 3.69
CA MET A 116 -10.74 3.41 3.57
C MET A 116 -10.32 4.77 3.02
N VAL A 117 -9.46 5.48 3.74
CA VAL A 117 -8.87 6.74 3.28
C VAL A 117 -7.46 6.45 2.80
N ASN A 118 -7.24 6.58 1.49
CA ASN A 118 -5.94 6.28 0.90
C ASN A 118 -5.72 7.10 -0.39
N ASP A 119 -4.45 7.34 -0.72
CA ASP A 119 -4.04 8.21 -1.82
C ASP A 119 -3.34 7.41 -2.92
N ASN A 120 -3.54 7.83 -4.17
CA ASN A 120 -2.72 7.32 -5.27
C ASN A 120 -1.29 7.84 -5.14
N VAL A 121 -0.35 7.05 -5.66
CA VAL A 121 1.09 7.29 -5.52
C VAL A 121 1.76 7.24 -6.89
N ARG A 122 2.99 7.74 -6.97
CA ARG A 122 3.78 7.73 -8.21
C ARG A 122 5.19 7.24 -7.92
N TYR A 123 5.68 6.32 -8.75
CA TYR A 123 7.05 5.83 -8.71
C TYR A 123 7.58 5.69 -10.13
N ALA A 124 8.81 6.17 -10.36
CA ALA A 124 9.45 6.13 -11.67
C ALA A 124 8.55 6.66 -12.81
N GLY A 125 7.82 7.76 -12.59
CA GLY A 125 6.88 8.31 -13.56
C GLY A 125 5.54 7.54 -13.69
N ALA A 126 5.46 6.28 -13.28
CA ALA A 126 4.21 5.53 -13.29
C ALA A 126 3.27 5.95 -12.16
N SER A 127 2.05 6.35 -12.52
CA SER A 127 0.96 6.59 -11.58
C SER A 127 0.36 5.25 -11.15
N ILE A 128 0.40 4.96 -9.85
CA ILE A 128 -0.17 3.76 -9.26
C ILE A 128 -1.56 4.11 -8.73
N SER A 129 -2.59 3.56 -9.39
CA SER A 129 -3.99 3.71 -9.00
C SER A 129 -4.34 2.81 -7.82
N VAL A 130 -3.85 3.18 -6.64
CA VAL A 130 -4.08 2.47 -5.37
C VAL A 130 -5.57 2.28 -5.11
N ASP A 131 -6.37 3.28 -5.44
CA ASP A 131 -7.81 3.28 -5.28
C ASP A 131 -8.53 2.19 -6.09
N ILE A 132 -8.16 2.05 -7.36
CA ILE A 132 -8.69 1.00 -8.23
C ILE A 132 -8.20 -0.37 -7.75
N ILE A 133 -6.89 -0.52 -7.55
CA ILE A 133 -6.30 -1.82 -7.19
C ILE A 133 -6.89 -2.34 -5.88
N LEU A 134 -6.96 -1.51 -4.83
CA LEU A 134 -7.50 -1.96 -3.55
C LEU A 134 -9.01 -2.23 -3.61
N SER A 135 -9.77 -1.50 -4.41
CA SER A 135 -11.21 -1.73 -4.56
C SER A 135 -11.50 -3.01 -5.36
N GLU A 136 -10.76 -3.27 -6.44
CA GLU A 136 -10.87 -4.53 -7.19
C GLU A 136 -10.42 -5.74 -6.35
N LEU A 137 -9.38 -5.59 -5.54
CA LEU A 137 -9.01 -6.61 -4.54
C LEU A 137 -10.12 -6.83 -3.52
N ALA A 138 -10.75 -5.76 -3.01
CA ALA A 138 -11.86 -5.87 -2.07
C ALA A 138 -13.05 -6.64 -2.67
N GLU A 139 -13.40 -6.37 -3.92
CA GLU A 139 -14.46 -7.10 -4.63
C GLU A 139 -14.13 -8.58 -4.80
N ARG A 140 -12.91 -8.90 -5.26
CA ARG A 140 -12.43 -10.30 -5.37
C ARG A 140 -12.44 -11.03 -4.02
N LEU A 141 -12.33 -10.29 -2.91
CA LEU A 141 -12.30 -10.81 -1.55
C LEU A 141 -13.67 -10.75 -0.85
N GLY A 142 -14.74 -10.43 -1.59
CA GLY A 142 -16.13 -10.59 -1.16
C GLY A 142 -16.79 -9.32 -0.62
N PHE A 143 -16.14 -8.16 -0.68
CA PHE A 143 -16.82 -6.88 -0.50
C PHE A 143 -17.60 -6.49 -1.76
N VAL A 144 -18.53 -5.53 -1.61
CA VAL A 144 -19.08 -4.76 -2.73
C VAL A 144 -18.47 -3.36 -2.67
N THR A 145 -17.84 -2.90 -3.74
CA THR A 145 -17.39 -1.50 -3.83
C THR A 145 -18.58 -0.62 -4.15
N GLU A 146 -19.00 0.21 -3.19
CA GLU A 146 -20.11 1.14 -3.41
C GLU A 146 -19.64 2.38 -4.15
N GLN A 147 -18.55 3.00 -3.67
CA GLN A 147 -18.07 4.29 -4.19
C GLN A 147 -16.57 4.46 -3.99
N ILE A 148 -15.94 5.17 -4.92
CA ILE A 148 -14.60 5.77 -4.75
C ILE A 148 -14.80 7.28 -4.84
N LEU A 149 -14.81 7.95 -3.69
CA LEU A 149 -14.97 9.40 -3.59
C LEU A 149 -13.61 10.06 -3.81
N VAL A 150 -13.51 10.91 -4.83
CA VAL A 150 -12.29 11.67 -5.14
C VAL A 150 -12.41 13.07 -4.52
N LEU A 151 -11.40 13.50 -3.75
CA LEU A 151 -11.41 14.84 -3.17
C LEU A 151 -11.28 15.92 -4.27
N PRO A 152 -11.99 17.06 -4.16
CA PRO A 152 -11.95 18.13 -5.17
C PRO A 152 -10.56 18.75 -5.35
N SER A 153 -9.76 18.76 -4.29
CA SER A 153 -8.36 19.19 -4.31
C SER A 153 -7.44 17.96 -4.41
N GLY A 154 -6.78 17.83 -5.56
CA GLY A 154 -5.76 16.81 -5.76
C GLY A 154 -4.59 16.94 -4.77
N LYS A 155 -3.81 15.87 -4.62
CA LYS A 155 -2.55 15.93 -3.88
C LYS A 155 -1.50 16.68 -4.71
N GLY A 156 -0.78 17.62 -4.10
CA GLY A 156 0.45 18.14 -4.69
C GLY A 156 1.48 17.03 -4.82
N ASN A 157 2.20 16.97 -5.94
CA ASN A 157 3.31 16.03 -6.12
C ASN A 157 4.44 16.35 -5.14
N SER A 158 5.26 15.35 -4.78
CA SER A 158 6.48 15.64 -4.04
C SER A 158 7.38 16.55 -4.89
N SER A 159 8.05 17.51 -4.26
CA SER A 159 8.95 18.47 -4.93
C SER A 159 10.01 17.78 -5.80
N GLN A 160 10.44 16.58 -5.39
CA GLN A 160 11.39 15.72 -6.10
C GLN A 160 10.84 15.17 -7.44
N GLN A 161 9.53 14.92 -7.56
CA GLN A 161 8.89 14.40 -8.77
C GLN A 161 8.46 15.51 -9.73
N MET A 162 8.20 16.71 -9.20
CA MET A 162 7.81 17.88 -10.00
C MET A 162 8.89 18.33 -10.98
N GLY A 163 10.18 18.17 -10.64
CA GLY A 163 11.29 18.55 -11.50
C GLY A 163 11.50 17.63 -12.72
N ALA A 164 11.08 16.35 -12.63
CA ALA A 164 11.39 15.34 -13.64
C ALA A 164 10.19 14.94 -14.53
N HIS A 165 8.95 15.00 -14.01
CA HIS A 165 7.78 14.40 -14.68
C HIS A 165 6.54 15.31 -14.77
N GLY A 166 6.67 16.61 -14.50
CA GLY A 166 5.56 17.57 -14.61
C GLY A 166 4.51 17.49 -13.50
N ARG A 167 3.42 18.25 -13.65
CA ARG A 167 2.39 18.47 -12.62
C ARG A 167 1.08 17.76 -12.98
N GLU A 168 1.06 16.43 -12.88
CA GLU A 168 -0.19 15.67 -12.87
C GLU A 168 -0.62 15.42 -11.43
N ALA A 169 -1.84 15.86 -11.07
CA ALA A 169 -2.35 15.72 -9.72
C ALA A 169 -2.70 14.26 -9.41
N LEU A 170 -2.17 13.73 -8.30
CA LEU A 170 -2.58 12.43 -7.79
C LEU A 170 -3.93 12.52 -7.08
N ARG A 171 -4.79 11.53 -7.32
CA ARG A 171 -6.11 11.44 -6.66
C ARG A 171 -5.91 11.13 -5.17
N LYS A 172 -6.60 11.90 -4.33
CA LYS A 172 -6.88 11.53 -2.94
C LYS A 172 -8.27 10.96 -2.89
N CYS A 173 -8.43 9.83 -2.23
CA CYS A 173 -9.66 9.09 -2.35
C CYS A 173 -10.15 8.55 -0.99
N VAL A 174 -11.46 8.41 -0.89
CA VAL A 174 -12.14 7.67 0.17
C VAL A 174 -12.92 6.55 -0.49
N TYR A 175 -12.58 5.30 -0.15
CA TYR A 175 -13.23 4.11 -0.67
C TYR A 175 -14.34 3.72 0.29
N VAL A 176 -15.51 3.40 -0.24
CA VAL A 176 -16.63 2.89 0.52
C VAL A 176 -16.93 1.50 0.01
N TRP A 177 -16.62 0.50 0.84
CA TRP A 177 -16.91 -0.90 0.56
C TRP A 177 -17.97 -1.38 1.56
N ARG A 178 -18.80 -2.33 1.17
CA ARG A 178 -19.80 -2.95 2.05
C ARG A 178 -19.62 -4.45 2.11
N LYS A 179 -19.63 -5.01 3.32
CA LYS A 179 -19.76 -6.46 3.49
C LYS A 179 -21.20 -6.84 3.15
N PRO A 180 -21.44 -7.73 2.17
CA PRO A 180 -22.78 -8.24 1.87
C PRO A 180 -23.47 -8.86 3.08
#